data_AF-A0A6J1CNW8-F1
#
_entry.id   AF-A0A6J1CNW8-F1
#
_cell.length_a   1.000
_cell.length_b   1.000
_cell.length_c   1.000
_cell.angle_alpha   90.00
_cell.angle_beta   90.00
_cell.angle_gamma   90.00
#
_symmetry.space_group_name_H-M   'P 1'
#
loop_
_entity.id
_entity.type
_entity.pdbx_description
1 polymer ?
#
loop_
_entity_poly.entity_id
_entity_poly.type
_entity_poly.pdbx_seq_one_letter_code
_entity_poly.pdbx_strand_id
1 'polypeptide(L)'
;MSEPEIAAVPTSPPSKAATDSPGDQAKELTKSPKSFSASFSIWPPSQRTRDAVVKRLIETLSNPSVLSKRYGTVPQDEAAEAARLIEEEAYSFAASKANADDDGIEILQLYSREISKRTLETVKAKAAPDSTAENGSSSPAASATIKEETPSVEES
;
A
#
# COMPACT_ATOMS: atom_id res chain seq x y z
N MET A 1 -21.33 41.48 38.56
CA MET A 1 -22.28 40.93 39.53
C MET A 1 -23.67 41.09 38.94
N SER A 2 -24.47 40.03 39.08
CA SER A 2 -25.92 39.98 38.89
C SER A 2 -26.44 39.48 37.53
N GLU A 3 -26.65 38.16 37.50
CA GLU A 3 -27.84 37.51 36.94
C GLU A 3 -29.14 38.25 37.29
N PRO A 4 -30.21 37.95 36.54
CA PRO A 4 -31.48 37.68 37.20
C PRO A 4 -32.03 36.30 36.83
N GLU A 5 -32.14 35.48 37.88
CA GLU A 5 -33.09 34.37 38.06
C GLU A 5 -34.51 34.91 38.21
N ILE A 6 -35.54 34.28 37.61
CA ILE A 6 -36.83 34.02 38.28
C ILE A 6 -37.65 32.89 37.61
N ALA A 7 -37.87 31.84 38.41
CA ALA A 7 -39.12 31.12 38.67
C ALA A 7 -39.91 30.39 37.55
N ALA A 8 -39.94 29.06 37.67
CA ALA A 8 -40.99 28.16 37.17
C ALA A 8 -42.31 28.33 37.95
N VAL A 9 -43.49 28.06 37.35
CA VAL A 9 -44.42 26.93 37.66
C VAL A 9 -45.44 26.74 36.48
N PRO A 10 -46.14 25.58 36.37
CA PRO A 10 -46.64 24.97 35.13
C PRO A 10 -48.15 25.10 34.89
N THR A 11 -48.65 24.70 33.71
CA THR A 11 -50.02 24.20 33.51
C THR A 11 -50.08 23.25 32.30
N SER A 12 -50.74 22.09 32.48
CA SER A 12 -51.11 21.07 31.48
C SER A 12 -52.44 20.43 31.95
N PRO A 13 -53.20 19.64 31.16
CA PRO A 13 -53.73 19.75 29.77
C PRO A 13 -55.28 19.55 29.75
N PRO A 14 -55.98 19.26 28.61
CA PRO A 14 -56.27 17.85 28.29
C PRO A 14 -56.37 17.48 26.78
N SER A 15 -56.40 16.16 26.56
CA SER A 15 -56.26 15.37 25.33
C SER A 15 -57.50 15.23 24.42
N LYS A 16 -57.22 14.67 23.22
CA LYS A 16 -58.02 13.75 22.35
C LYS A 16 -59.01 14.35 21.33
N ALA A 17 -58.70 14.14 20.04
CA ALA A 17 -59.62 13.50 19.09
C ALA A 17 -58.85 12.93 17.88
N ALA A 18 -59.12 11.67 17.57
CA ALA A 18 -58.62 10.92 16.43
C ALA A 18 -59.31 11.33 15.14
N THR A 19 -58.68 11.11 13.98
CA THR A 19 -59.32 10.53 12.78
C THR A 19 -58.24 9.95 11.87
N ASP A 20 -58.59 8.79 11.36
CA ASP A 20 -57.84 7.76 10.66
C ASP A 20 -58.13 7.81 9.14
N SER A 21 -57.07 7.61 8.33
CA SER A 21 -57.02 6.99 6.98
C SER A 21 -57.84 7.57 5.78
N PRO A 22 -57.65 7.13 4.51
CA PRO A 22 -56.60 6.30 3.86
C PRO A 22 -55.91 7.04 2.65
N GLY A 23 -54.69 6.74 2.18
CA GLY A 23 -54.33 5.60 1.32
C GLY A 23 -54.29 6.01 -0.17
N ASP A 24 -53.09 6.09 -0.78
CA ASP A 24 -52.65 5.24 -1.92
C ASP A 24 -51.40 5.82 -2.64
N GLN A 25 -50.32 5.04 -2.55
CA GLN A 25 -49.24 4.78 -3.53
C GLN A 25 -48.69 5.91 -4.44
N ALA A 26 -47.37 6.16 -4.31
CA ALA A 26 -46.44 5.92 -5.43
C ALA A 26 -44.96 6.10 -5.03
N LYS A 27 -44.20 5.01 -5.22
CA LYS A 27 -42.75 4.95 -5.51
C LYS A 27 -41.78 5.16 -4.35
N GLU A 28 -41.84 4.21 -3.43
CA GLU A 28 -40.64 3.65 -2.80
C GLU A 28 -39.78 3.00 -3.91
N LEU A 29 -38.67 3.65 -4.31
CA LEU A 29 -37.60 2.98 -5.04
C LEU A 29 -36.71 2.27 -4.01
N THR A 30 -37.21 1.18 -3.44
CA THR A 30 -36.37 0.16 -2.83
C THR A 30 -35.53 -0.46 -3.95
N LYS A 31 -34.35 0.13 -4.18
CA LYS A 31 -33.30 -0.51 -4.98
C LYS A 31 -32.83 -1.69 -4.15
N SER A 32 -33.53 -2.82 -4.30
CA SER A 32 -33.09 -4.12 -3.81
C SER A 32 -31.59 -4.23 -4.12
N PRO A 33 -30.73 -4.63 -3.18
CA PRO A 33 -29.41 -5.06 -3.58
C PRO A 33 -29.69 -6.21 -4.54
N LYS A 34 -29.44 -5.98 -5.83
CA LYS A 34 -29.39 -7.07 -6.80
C LYS A 34 -28.42 -8.04 -6.18
N SER A 35 -28.92 -9.17 -5.70
CA SER A 35 -28.10 -10.32 -5.42
C SER A 35 -27.33 -10.56 -6.71
N PHE A 36 -26.06 -10.17 -6.73
CA PHE A 36 -25.14 -10.51 -7.80
C PHE A 36 -24.87 -12.02 -7.66
N SER A 37 -25.90 -12.83 -7.95
CA SER A 37 -25.76 -14.25 -8.25
C SER A 37 -25.40 -14.36 -9.73
N ALA A 38 -24.33 -13.69 -10.11
CA ALA A 38 -23.49 -14.13 -11.18
C ALA A 38 -22.21 -14.52 -10.48
N SER A 39 -21.73 -15.73 -10.72
CA SER A 39 -20.44 -16.21 -10.23
C SER A 39 -19.35 -15.29 -10.76
N PHE A 40 -19.06 -14.21 -10.04
CA PHE A 40 -17.97 -13.31 -10.35
C PHE A 40 -16.75 -13.85 -9.64
N SER A 41 -15.96 -14.67 -10.34
CA SER A 41 -14.61 -14.99 -9.88
C SER A 41 -13.83 -13.67 -9.83
N ILE A 42 -13.57 -13.18 -8.62
CA ILE A 42 -12.80 -11.95 -8.36
C ILE A 42 -11.32 -12.20 -8.70
N TRP A 43 -10.94 -13.47 -8.83
CA TRP A 43 -9.62 -13.94 -9.23
C TRP A 43 -9.69 -14.70 -10.57
N PRO A 44 -8.70 -14.55 -11.47
CA PRO A 44 -7.52 -13.70 -11.37
C PRO A 44 -7.80 -12.22 -11.71
N PRO A 45 -7.02 -11.27 -11.12
CA PRO A 45 -7.11 -9.87 -11.50
C PRO A 45 -6.76 -9.66 -12.97
N SER A 46 -7.47 -8.75 -13.63
CA SER A 46 -7.19 -8.38 -15.02
C SER A 46 -5.77 -7.82 -15.17
N GLN A 47 -5.16 -7.98 -16.36
CA GLN A 47 -3.81 -7.44 -16.61
C GLN A 47 -3.72 -5.94 -16.32
N ARG A 48 -4.75 -5.16 -16.67
CA ARG A 48 -4.82 -3.73 -16.34
C ARG A 48 -4.73 -3.46 -14.83
N THR A 49 -5.38 -4.30 -14.03
CA THR A 49 -5.32 -4.21 -12.56
C THR A 49 -3.92 -4.53 -12.06
N ARG A 50 -3.30 -5.59 -12.61
CA ARG A 50 -1.91 -5.97 -12.29
C ARG A 50 -0.94 -4.84 -12.61
N ASP A 51 -1.04 -4.24 -13.80
CA ASP A 51 -0.20 -3.10 -14.20
C ASP A 51 -0.39 -1.88 -13.29
N ALA A 52 -1.63 -1.63 -12.83
CA ALA A 52 -1.91 -0.58 -11.87
C ALA A 52 -1.25 -0.84 -10.50
N VAL A 53 -1.21 -2.10 -10.06
CA VAL A 53 -0.47 -2.50 -8.84
C VAL A 53 1.03 -2.26 -9.02
N VAL A 54 1.62 -2.68 -10.14
CA VAL A 54 3.03 -2.41 -10.46
C VAL A 54 3.32 -0.91 -10.41
N LYS A 55 2.53 -0.09 -11.10
CA LYS A 55 2.72 1.37 -11.08
C LYS A 55 2.65 1.94 -9.66
N ARG A 56 1.72 1.46 -8.84
CA ARG A 56 1.59 1.89 -7.46
C ARG A 56 2.79 1.47 -6.60
N LEU A 57 3.34 0.29 -6.84
CA LEU A 57 4.57 -0.19 -6.20
C LEU A 57 5.77 0.68 -6.58
N ILE A 58 5.91 1.03 -7.87
CA ILE A 58 6.97 1.94 -8.33
C ILE A 58 6.91 3.25 -7.56
N GLU A 59 5.74 3.92 -7.54
CA GLU A 59 5.56 5.17 -6.78
C GLU A 59 5.89 4.98 -5.29
N THR A 60 5.54 3.84 -4.71
CA THR A 60 5.77 3.56 -3.29
C THR A 60 7.26 3.38 -2.96
N LEU A 61 8.02 2.79 -3.89
CA LEU A 61 9.45 2.52 -3.75
C LEU A 61 10.32 3.72 -4.14
N SER A 62 9.90 4.48 -5.17
CA SER A 62 10.68 5.59 -5.73
C SER A 62 10.41 6.93 -5.07
N ASN A 63 9.20 7.17 -4.56
CA ASN A 63 8.87 8.46 -3.96
C ASN A 63 9.16 8.50 -2.46
N PRO A 64 9.42 9.70 -1.91
CA PRO A 64 9.50 9.87 -0.48
C PRO A 64 8.17 9.48 0.18
N SER A 65 8.22 8.45 1.04
CA SER A 65 7.07 7.84 1.71
C SER A 65 7.45 7.41 3.13
N VAL A 66 6.53 6.79 3.87
CA VAL A 66 6.83 6.25 5.22
C VAL A 66 7.92 5.18 5.16
N LEU A 67 7.94 4.36 4.10
CA LEU A 67 8.98 3.36 3.88
C LEU A 67 10.35 3.99 3.63
N SER A 68 10.40 5.07 2.84
CA SER A 68 11.67 5.72 2.52
C SER A 68 12.33 6.41 3.71
N LYS A 69 11.55 6.81 4.72
CA LYS A 69 12.08 7.32 6.00
C LYS A 69 12.83 6.26 6.81
N ARG A 70 12.57 4.98 6.58
CA ARG A 70 13.17 3.85 7.33
C ARG A 70 14.19 3.07 6.53
N TYR A 71 14.01 3.02 5.20
CA TYR A 71 14.79 2.16 4.32
C TYR A 71 15.45 2.91 3.15
N GLY A 72 15.24 4.22 3.02
CA GLY A 72 15.71 5.02 1.89
C GLY A 72 14.81 4.92 0.65
N THR A 73 15.09 5.73 -0.37
CA THR A 73 14.39 5.72 -1.66
C THR A 73 15.12 4.83 -2.68
N VAL A 74 14.37 4.14 -3.53
CA VAL A 74 14.92 3.35 -4.63
C VAL A 74 14.92 4.18 -5.92
N PRO A 75 15.98 4.15 -6.75
CA PRO A 75 15.95 4.79 -8.07
C PRO A 75 14.77 4.25 -8.91
N GLN A 76 14.16 5.10 -9.74
CA GLN A 76 12.92 4.72 -10.44
C GLN A 76 13.07 3.48 -11.34
N ASP A 77 14.22 3.32 -11.99
CA ASP A 77 14.51 2.17 -12.87
C ASP A 77 14.51 0.86 -12.09
N GLU A 78 15.29 0.82 -11.00
CA GLU A 78 15.36 -0.33 -10.11
C GLU A 78 14.02 -0.58 -9.38
N ALA A 79 13.29 0.48 -9.03
CA ALA A 79 11.96 0.37 -8.47
C ALA A 79 10.97 -0.28 -9.45
N ALA A 80 11.11 -0.02 -10.76
CA ALA A 80 10.30 -0.64 -11.81
C ALA A 80 10.62 -2.12 -12.02
N GLU A 81 11.88 -2.52 -11.93
CA GLU A 81 12.27 -3.92 -11.95
C GLU A 81 11.76 -4.65 -10.70
N ALA A 82 12.04 -4.11 -9.51
CA ALA A 82 11.59 -4.67 -8.25
C ALA A 82 10.06 -4.79 -8.18
N ALA A 83 9.32 -3.76 -8.59
CA ALA A 83 7.86 -3.78 -8.59
C ALA A 83 7.27 -4.86 -9.50
N ARG A 84 7.88 -5.10 -10.67
CA ARG A 84 7.45 -6.17 -11.58
C ARG A 84 7.71 -7.55 -10.97
N LEU A 85 8.89 -7.76 -10.39
CA LEU A 85 9.22 -9.02 -9.72
C LEU A 85 8.30 -9.29 -8.53
N ILE A 86 8.08 -8.29 -7.67
CA ILE A 86 7.17 -8.39 -6.52
C ILE A 86 5.76 -8.81 -6.97
N GLU A 87 5.23 -8.15 -8.00
CA GLU A 87 3.90 -8.43 -8.52
C GLU A 87 3.80 -9.82 -9.13
N GLU A 88 4.75 -10.18 -9.99
CA GLU A 88 4.76 -11.44 -10.71
C GLU A 88 4.87 -12.64 -9.75
N GLU A 89 5.77 -12.54 -8.77
CA GLU A 89 5.92 -13.59 -7.76
C GLU A 89 4.69 -13.71 -6.84
N ALA A 90 4.11 -12.58 -6.41
CA ALA A 90 2.90 -12.60 -5.61
C ALA A 90 1.71 -13.18 -6.38
N TYR A 91 1.58 -12.81 -7.67
CA TYR A 91 0.58 -13.36 -8.56
C TYR A 91 0.76 -14.86 -8.74
N SER A 92 1.99 -15.31 -9.05
CA SER A 92 2.31 -16.74 -9.22
C SER A 92 2.01 -17.56 -7.97
N PHE A 93 2.41 -17.07 -6.79
CA PHE A 93 2.17 -17.73 -5.50
C PHE A 93 0.69 -17.78 -5.10
N ALA A 94 -0.10 -16.77 -5.47
CA ALA A 94 -1.53 -16.74 -5.25
C ALA A 94 -2.26 -17.63 -6.27
N ALA A 95 -1.88 -17.54 -7.55
CA ALA A 95 -2.43 -18.34 -8.63
C ALA A 95 -2.20 -19.84 -8.40
N SER A 96 -1.05 -20.23 -7.83
CA SER A 96 -0.77 -21.63 -7.49
C SER A 96 -1.67 -22.19 -6.37
N LYS A 97 -2.38 -21.34 -5.63
CA LYS A 97 -3.34 -21.75 -4.59
C LYS A 97 -4.79 -21.51 -5.00
N ALA A 98 -5.03 -20.94 -6.18
CA ALA A 98 -6.36 -20.67 -6.67
C ALA A 98 -7.05 -21.97 -7.07
N ASN A 99 -8.30 -22.12 -6.64
CA ASN A 99 -9.18 -23.20 -7.08
C ASN A 99 -10.23 -22.61 -8.03
N ALA A 100 -10.61 -23.34 -9.07
CA ALA A 100 -11.54 -22.86 -10.09
C ALA A 100 -12.99 -22.70 -9.57
N ASP A 101 -13.33 -23.37 -8.46
CA ASP A 101 -14.66 -23.36 -7.84
C ASP A 101 -14.83 -22.29 -6.75
N ASP A 102 -13.78 -21.56 -6.36
CA ASP A 102 -13.84 -20.52 -5.34
C ASP A 102 -14.00 -19.13 -5.97
N ASP A 103 -14.77 -18.25 -5.32
CA ASP A 103 -14.96 -16.85 -5.78
C ASP A 103 -13.64 -16.04 -5.75
N GLY A 104 -12.58 -16.58 -5.15
CA GLY A 104 -11.22 -16.07 -5.25
C GLY A 104 -10.89 -14.96 -4.26
N ILE A 105 -11.76 -14.72 -3.27
CA ILE A 105 -11.58 -13.68 -2.25
C ILE A 105 -10.37 -13.99 -1.37
N GLU A 106 -10.23 -15.22 -0.91
CA GLU A 106 -9.09 -15.64 -0.09
C GLU A 106 -7.78 -15.52 -0.87
N ILE A 107 -7.81 -15.84 -2.16
CA ILE A 107 -6.65 -15.74 -3.05
C ILE A 107 -6.26 -14.27 -3.27
N LEU A 108 -7.23 -13.37 -3.44
CA LEU A 108 -6.94 -11.93 -3.54
C LEU A 108 -6.33 -11.37 -2.25
N GLN A 109 -6.80 -11.84 -1.08
CA GLN A 109 -6.19 -11.47 0.20
C GLN A 109 -4.76 -12.00 0.32
N LEU A 110 -4.52 -13.23 -0.12
CA LEU A 110 -3.20 -13.83 -0.15
C LEU A 110 -2.25 -13.03 -1.06
N TYR A 111 -2.71 -12.69 -2.27
CA TYR A 111 -1.98 -11.82 -3.19
C TYR A 111 -1.61 -10.49 -2.53
N SER A 112 -2.57 -9.81 -1.89
CA SER A 112 -2.36 -8.52 -1.22
C SER A 112 -1.34 -8.61 -0.07
N ARG A 113 -1.42 -9.68 0.71
CA ARG A 113 -0.45 -9.98 1.79
C ARG A 113 0.94 -10.19 1.22
N GLU A 114 1.04 -10.92 0.13
CA GLU A 114 2.31 -11.31 -0.46
C GLU A 114 3.02 -10.14 -1.16
N ILE A 115 2.25 -9.26 -1.83
CA ILE A 115 2.74 -7.97 -2.34
C ILE A 115 3.34 -7.15 -1.20
N SER A 116 2.62 -7.00 -0.09
CA SER A 116 3.05 -6.19 1.05
C SER A 116 4.32 -6.76 1.69
N LYS A 117 4.36 -8.08 1.87
CA LYS A 117 5.52 -8.81 2.42
C LYS A 117 6.76 -8.59 1.55
N ARG A 118 6.67 -8.88 0.26
CA ARG A 118 7.81 -8.77 -0.66
C ARG A 118 8.29 -7.34 -0.80
N THR A 119 7.38 -6.36 -0.86
CA THR A 119 7.75 -4.94 -0.85
C THR A 119 8.61 -4.59 0.36
N LEU A 120 8.23 -5.06 1.55
CA LEU A 120 9.00 -4.84 2.77
C LEU A 120 10.35 -5.57 2.74
N GLU A 121 10.39 -6.80 2.25
CA GLU A 121 11.63 -7.58 2.12
C GLU A 121 12.62 -6.91 1.16
N THR A 122 12.14 -6.41 0.01
CA THR A 122 12.95 -5.68 -0.96
C THR A 122 13.57 -4.42 -0.35
N VAL A 123 12.77 -3.56 0.30
CA VAL A 123 13.32 -2.32 0.90
C VAL A 123 14.24 -2.62 2.07
N LYS A 124 14.00 -3.69 2.83
CA LYS A 124 14.87 -4.11 3.92
C LYS A 124 16.21 -4.65 3.42
N ALA A 125 16.20 -5.49 2.38
CA ALA A 125 17.41 -6.01 1.75
C ALA A 125 18.28 -4.88 1.19
N LYS A 126 17.63 -3.86 0.59
CA LYS A 126 18.30 -2.66 0.06
C LYS A 126 18.90 -1.76 1.14
N ALA A 127 18.24 -1.67 2.30
CA ALA A 127 18.65 -0.80 3.41
C ALA A 127 19.66 -1.45 4.36
N ALA A 128 19.79 -2.78 4.34
CA ALA A 128 20.85 -3.45 5.08
C ALA A 128 22.20 -3.06 4.45
N PRO A 129 23.14 -2.46 5.21
CA PRO A 129 24.49 -2.28 4.70
C PRO A 129 25.07 -3.68 4.48
N ASP A 130 25.53 -3.97 3.26
CA ASP A 130 26.27 -5.16 2.86
C ASP A 130 27.04 -5.79 4.04
N SER A 131 26.45 -6.80 4.66
CA SER A 131 27.17 -7.80 5.47
C SER A 131 27.33 -9.07 4.65
N THR A 132 27.59 -8.91 3.35
CA THR A 132 28.16 -9.95 2.50
C THR A 132 29.37 -9.35 1.80
N ALA A 133 30.43 -9.17 2.58
CA ALA A 133 31.77 -9.25 2.04
C ALA A 133 32.01 -10.72 1.64
N GLU A 134 31.96 -11.03 0.35
CA GLU A 134 32.87 -12.02 -0.23
C GLU A 134 33.72 -11.35 -1.31
N ASN A 135 35.01 -11.40 -1.03
CA ASN A 135 36.19 -10.87 -1.68
C ASN A 135 36.57 -11.72 -2.91
N GLY A 136 37.09 -11.12 -3.99
CA GLY A 136 37.31 -11.90 -5.22
C GLY A 136 38.18 -11.42 -6.37
N SER A 137 39.18 -10.56 -6.15
CA SER A 137 40.45 -10.56 -6.91
C SER A 137 40.59 -9.84 -8.28
N SER A 138 41.44 -8.81 -8.23
CA SER A 138 42.56 -8.49 -9.15
C SER A 138 42.30 -8.07 -10.60
N SER A 139 42.65 -6.82 -10.92
CA SER A 139 44.04 -6.49 -11.29
C SER A 139 44.26 -4.97 -11.41
N PRO A 140 45.39 -4.45 -10.91
CA PRO A 140 45.90 -3.14 -11.29
C PRO A 140 46.67 -3.26 -12.62
N ALA A 141 46.45 -2.33 -13.55
CA ALA A 141 47.26 -2.20 -14.76
C ALA A 141 47.77 -0.76 -14.86
N ALA A 142 49.08 -0.68 -15.05
CA ALA A 142 49.96 0.44 -14.81
C ALA A 142 49.81 1.62 -15.80
N SER A 143 50.23 2.80 -15.35
CA SER A 143 51.35 3.57 -15.93
C SER A 143 51.49 4.88 -15.14
N ALA A 144 52.36 4.94 -14.14
CA ALA A 144 53.71 5.51 -14.24
C ALA A 144 53.74 6.97 -14.73
N THR A 145 54.09 7.91 -13.83
CA THR A 145 55.21 8.86 -14.02
C THR A 145 55.48 9.59 -12.70
N ILE A 146 56.50 9.08 -12.02
CA ILE A 146 57.56 9.79 -11.28
C ILE A 146 57.44 11.33 -11.13
N LYS A 147 57.57 11.80 -9.89
CA LYS A 147 58.75 12.59 -9.45
C LYS A 147 58.81 12.65 -7.93
N GLU A 148 59.75 11.87 -7.42
CA GLU A 148 60.47 12.09 -6.17
C GLU A 148 61.07 13.50 -6.16
N GLU A 149 60.88 14.24 -5.06
CA GLU A 149 61.94 15.04 -4.40
C GLU A 149 61.38 15.56 -3.06
N THR A 150 61.67 14.85 -1.97
CA THR A 150 61.93 15.44 -0.64
C THR A 150 63.35 16.03 -0.70
N PRO A 151 63.74 17.09 0.06
CA PRO A 151 63.67 17.10 1.53
C PRO A 151 63.59 18.49 2.21
N SER A 152 63.80 18.49 3.53
CA SER A 152 64.19 19.58 4.44
C SER A 152 63.07 20.41 5.07
N VAL A 153 62.81 20.20 6.37
CA VAL A 153 63.38 20.93 7.55
C VAL A 153 62.38 22.03 7.94
N GLU A 154 61.98 22.30 9.16
CA GLU A 154 62.66 22.29 10.45
C GLU A 154 61.62 22.33 11.58
N GLU A 155 62.05 21.77 12.71
CA GLU A 155 61.51 21.79 14.06
C GLU A 155 61.60 23.19 14.70
N SER A 156 60.50 23.72 15.26
CA SER A 156 60.40 24.48 16.54
C SER A 156 59.01 25.08 16.74
#